data_AF-A0A6C0IJ71-F1
#
_entry.id   AF-A0A6C0IJ71-F1
#
_cell.length_a   1.000
_cell.length_b   1.000
_cell.length_c   1.000
_cell.angle_alpha   90.00
_cell.angle_beta   90.00
_cell.angle_gamma   90.00
#
_symmetry.space_group_name_H-M   'P 1'
#
loop_
_entity.id
_entity.type
_entity.pdbx_description
1 polymer ?
#
loop_
_entity_poly.entity_id
_entity_poly.type
_entity_poly.pdbx_seq_one_letter_code
_entity_poly.pdbx_strand_id
1 'polypeptide(L)'
;MNFSANAELFIPLLKTHKLDSIERAYELHLLSLYYDLLEADKKVKIHAKKPATLDITILETISSFFPKQIQTYIKNNPSSLYEYNSKIHGREIKLKFYVFPGTILKPTVIEKYAKMMLIWLTICAKYSHKKCGEDMLIHIYLTPFKKILPANKTTVLGAEHVNTAFTMSCAPEGEITIFREEEWFKVFLHESFHAYGLDFGMRKSTPLHRVLLKTFPIKIDYNENEAYAETWARIINAVLYSFFSLKNKKDKDTFLLYTDFCLQLERLFAIFQMNKVLNFMGLKYEDLYDLRENMAYLRHQLYKENTHVFGYYILTAIFLNDYKQFIGWCQGNNLSNGVGANGVGANGVGANGVIEHIMKFNCKDNSFQQMGEYISTMYNNIDLLKTISVVRKLKITQKIGELHNTTRMAVLDIFDIK
;
A
#
# COMPACT_ATOMS: atom_id res chain seq x y z
N MET A 1 5.08 -7.83 19.40
CA MET A 1 5.26 -6.69 18.48
C MET A 1 5.22 -5.39 19.29
N ASN A 2 5.92 -4.34 18.88
CA ASN A 2 5.81 -3.02 19.50
C ASN A 2 4.98 -2.15 18.58
N PHE A 3 3.89 -1.56 19.05
CA PHE A 3 3.02 -0.75 18.19
C PHE A 3 3.16 0.72 18.55
N SER A 4 3.07 1.60 17.55
CA SER A 4 2.85 3.02 17.82
C SER A 4 1.52 3.25 18.54
N ALA A 5 1.41 4.37 19.26
CA ALA A 5 0.17 4.78 19.92
C ALA A 5 -1.03 4.83 18.97
N ASN A 6 -0.80 5.09 17.68
CA ASN A 6 -1.83 5.09 16.64
C ASN A 6 -2.41 3.69 16.40
N ALA A 7 -1.57 2.65 16.34
CA ALA A 7 -2.02 1.26 16.16
C ALA A 7 -2.69 0.71 17.43
N GLU A 8 -2.18 1.07 18.62
CA GLU A 8 -2.73 0.61 19.91
C GLU A 8 -4.19 1.01 20.11
N LEU A 9 -4.63 2.14 19.54
CA LEU A 9 -6.00 2.63 19.62
C LEU A 9 -7.05 1.66 19.05
N PHE A 10 -6.68 0.86 18.06
CA PHE A 10 -7.59 -0.07 17.39
C PHE A 10 -7.63 -1.44 18.07
N ILE A 11 -6.66 -1.76 18.93
CA ILE A 11 -6.57 -3.05 19.62
C ILE A 11 -7.82 -3.37 20.48
N PRO A 12 -8.40 -2.42 21.25
CA PRO A 12 -9.62 -2.69 22.01
C PRO A 12 -10.80 -3.12 21.12
N LEU A 13 -10.95 -2.55 19.92
CA LEU A 13 -12.02 -2.93 18.99
C LEU A 13 -11.87 -4.37 18.51
N LEU A 14 -10.63 -4.82 18.26
CA LEU A 14 -10.37 -6.21 17.89
C LEU A 14 -10.84 -7.17 18.97
N LYS A 15 -10.66 -6.81 20.25
CA LYS A 15 -11.07 -7.61 21.41
C LYS A 15 -12.60 -7.65 21.59
N THR A 16 -13.28 -6.53 21.40
CA THR A 16 -14.73 -6.44 21.64
C THR A 16 -15.57 -7.06 20.53
N HIS A 17 -15.07 -7.09 19.29
CA HIS A 17 -15.83 -7.52 18.12
C HIS A 17 -15.55 -8.95 17.63
N LYS A 18 -14.82 -9.78 18.40
CA LYS A 18 -14.47 -11.19 18.08
C LYS A 18 -14.35 -11.40 16.56
N LEU A 19 -13.46 -10.65 15.92
CA LEU A 19 -13.27 -10.77 14.48
C LEU A 19 -12.80 -12.21 14.19
N ASP A 20 -13.45 -12.86 13.24
CA ASP A 20 -13.38 -14.30 13.04
C ASP A 20 -11.93 -14.83 13.00
N SER A 21 -11.73 -15.97 13.67
CA SER A 21 -10.48 -16.73 13.62
C SER A 21 -10.09 -17.06 12.18
N ILE A 22 -8.78 -17.22 11.97
CA ILE A 22 -8.17 -17.55 10.67
C ILE A 22 -8.88 -18.76 10.03
N GLU A 23 -9.29 -18.62 8.77
CA GLU A 23 -9.69 -19.75 7.94
C GLU A 23 -8.44 -20.40 7.33
N ARG A 24 -8.34 -21.72 7.41
CA ARG A 24 -7.15 -22.51 7.06
C ARG A 24 -6.67 -22.35 5.61
N ALA A 25 -7.54 -21.96 4.67
CA ALA A 25 -7.19 -21.77 3.27
C ALA A 25 -6.27 -20.55 3.04
N TYR A 26 -6.34 -19.54 3.90
CA TYR A 26 -5.57 -18.30 3.82
C TYR A 26 -4.09 -18.47 4.22
N GLU A 27 -3.81 -19.42 5.12
CA GLU A 27 -2.48 -19.63 5.70
C GLU A 27 -1.44 -20.00 4.64
N LEU A 28 -1.82 -20.78 3.62
CA LEU A 28 -0.90 -21.26 2.59
C LEU A 28 -0.28 -20.11 1.78
N HIS A 29 -1.02 -19.03 1.53
CA HIS A 29 -0.54 -17.87 0.77
C HIS A 29 0.44 -17.05 1.57
N LEU A 30 0.11 -16.78 2.84
CA LEU A 30 1.03 -16.09 3.73
C LEU A 30 2.31 -16.90 3.96
N LEU A 31 2.21 -18.22 4.09
CA LEU A 31 3.36 -19.10 4.24
C LEU A 31 4.29 -19.07 3.03
N SER A 32 3.75 -18.93 1.82
CA SER A 32 4.60 -18.76 0.65
C SER A 32 5.40 -17.46 0.67
N LEU A 33 4.73 -16.32 0.92
CA LEU A 33 5.43 -15.03 1.04
C LEU A 33 6.49 -15.10 2.15
N TYR A 34 6.19 -15.78 3.24
CA TYR A 34 7.16 -16.06 4.29
C TYR A 34 8.38 -16.86 3.81
N TYR A 35 8.21 -17.87 2.98
CA TYR A 35 9.33 -18.63 2.42
C TYR A 35 10.15 -17.80 1.43
N ASP A 36 9.50 -16.99 0.59
CA ASP A 36 10.20 -16.04 -0.29
C ASP A 36 11.03 -15.03 0.52
N LEU A 37 10.47 -14.51 1.62
CA LEU A 37 11.17 -13.61 2.53
C LEU A 37 12.35 -14.29 3.21
N LEU A 38 12.18 -15.53 3.67
CA LEU A 38 13.25 -16.31 4.28
C LEU A 38 14.37 -16.61 3.30
N GLU A 39 14.06 -16.84 2.03
CA GLU A 39 15.04 -17.05 0.97
C GLU A 39 15.78 -15.74 0.64
N ALA A 40 15.04 -14.65 0.43
CA ALA A 40 15.59 -13.34 0.12
C ALA A 40 16.47 -12.80 1.26
N ASP A 41 16.04 -12.90 2.53
CA ASP A 41 16.82 -12.45 3.69
C ASP A 41 18.18 -13.15 3.83
N LYS A 42 18.27 -14.42 3.39
CA LYS A 42 19.54 -15.16 3.35
C LYS A 42 20.46 -14.74 2.21
N LYS A 43 19.88 -14.35 1.07
CA LYS A 43 20.63 -14.06 -0.18
C LYS A 43 21.09 -12.61 -0.26
N VAL A 44 20.27 -11.66 0.21
CA VAL A 44 20.54 -10.24 0.10
C VAL A 44 21.76 -9.88 0.94
N LYS A 45 22.77 -9.35 0.24
CA LYS A 45 23.97 -8.74 0.84
C LYS A 45 23.97 -7.26 0.51
N ILE A 46 24.42 -6.45 1.47
CA ILE A 46 24.46 -5.00 1.34
C ILE A 46 25.90 -4.57 1.16
N HIS A 47 26.14 -3.80 0.10
CA HIS A 47 27.41 -3.12 -0.13
C HIS A 47 27.16 -1.62 -0.03
N ALA A 48 27.45 -1.06 1.15
CA ALA A 48 27.33 0.37 1.40
C ALA A 48 28.53 1.10 0.80
N LYS A 49 28.28 2.25 0.16
CA LYS A 49 29.34 3.23 -0.09
C LYS A 49 29.43 4.19 1.10
N LYS A 50 30.63 4.68 1.39
CA LYS A 50 30.81 5.72 2.41
C LYS A 50 29.95 6.93 2.05
N PRO A 51 29.29 7.56 3.03
CA PRO A 51 28.48 8.72 2.75
C PRO A 51 29.33 9.87 2.22
N ALA A 52 28.78 10.60 1.27
CA ALA A 52 29.34 11.86 0.80
C ALA A 52 28.40 13.00 1.21
N THR A 53 28.96 14.10 1.69
CA THR A 53 28.19 15.32 1.95
C THR A 53 27.90 16.00 0.62
N LEU A 54 26.64 16.38 0.38
CA LEU A 54 26.23 17.18 -0.77
C LEU A 54 26.04 18.63 -0.32
N ASP A 55 26.76 19.55 -0.96
CA ASP A 55 26.61 20.99 -0.71
C ASP A 55 25.22 21.50 -1.08
N ILE A 56 24.64 20.93 -2.15
CA ILE A 56 23.26 21.19 -2.60
C ILE A 56 22.63 19.86 -3.01
N THR A 57 21.44 19.57 -2.47
CA THR A 57 20.68 18.39 -2.89
C THR A 57 19.98 18.69 -4.22
N ILE A 58 20.43 18.04 -5.30
CA ILE A 58 19.81 18.18 -6.61
C ILE A 58 18.55 17.31 -6.65
N LEU A 59 17.42 17.94 -6.94
CA LEU A 59 16.20 17.24 -7.33
C LEU A 59 16.33 16.86 -8.80
N GLU A 60 16.49 15.57 -9.06
CA GLU A 60 16.67 15.05 -10.42
C GLU A 60 15.34 15.11 -11.20
N THR A 61 14.20 14.90 -10.53
CA THR A 61 12.88 14.83 -11.18
C THR A 61 11.80 15.71 -10.52
N ILE A 62 10.98 16.35 -11.34
CA ILE A 62 9.83 17.19 -10.92
C ILE A 62 8.53 16.49 -11.35
N SER A 63 7.54 16.46 -10.45
CA SER A 63 6.23 15.86 -10.69
C SER A 63 5.12 16.73 -10.10
N SER A 64 3.92 16.71 -10.71
CA SER A 64 2.72 17.32 -10.13
C SER A 64 2.31 16.67 -8.80
N PHE A 65 2.73 15.42 -8.57
CA PHE A 65 2.54 14.70 -7.31
C PHE A 65 3.56 15.09 -6.23
N PHE A 66 4.53 15.97 -6.55
CA PHE A 66 5.58 16.41 -5.65
C PHE A 66 5.29 17.85 -5.16
N PRO A 67 4.84 18.06 -3.91
CA PRO A 67 4.50 19.40 -3.42
C PRO A 67 5.67 20.38 -3.45
N LYS A 68 5.44 21.59 -3.98
CA LYS A 68 6.48 22.64 -4.13
C LYS A 68 7.21 22.95 -2.83
N GLN A 69 6.50 23.00 -1.71
CA GLN A 69 7.12 23.27 -0.40
C GLN A 69 8.19 22.24 -0.02
N ILE A 70 7.97 20.96 -0.36
CA ILE A 70 8.91 19.87 -0.07
C ILE A 70 10.09 19.96 -1.04
N GLN A 71 9.83 20.26 -2.32
CA GLN A 71 10.90 20.52 -3.28
C GLN A 71 11.81 21.66 -2.83
N THR A 72 11.24 22.78 -2.40
CA THR A 72 12.00 23.94 -1.87
C THR A 72 12.81 23.54 -0.64
N TYR A 73 12.24 22.76 0.29
CA TYR A 73 12.97 22.25 1.44
C TYR A 73 14.18 21.41 1.01
N ILE A 74 14.01 20.47 0.09
CA ILE A 74 15.11 19.60 -0.37
C ILE A 74 16.22 20.42 -1.03
N LYS A 75 15.90 21.39 -1.90
CA LYS A 75 16.91 22.21 -2.59
C LYS A 75 17.70 23.10 -1.64
N ASN A 76 17.04 23.65 -0.62
CA ASN A 76 17.62 24.65 0.26
C ASN A 76 18.35 24.05 1.46
N ASN A 77 18.28 22.74 1.67
CA ASN A 77 18.92 22.06 2.79
C ASN A 77 20.00 21.10 2.27
N PRO A 78 21.27 21.29 2.66
CA PRO A 78 22.33 20.32 2.36
C PRO A 78 21.99 18.99 3.02
N SER A 79 22.42 17.89 2.43
CA SER A 79 22.17 16.54 2.96
C SER A 79 23.40 15.66 2.83
N SER A 80 23.50 14.66 3.71
CA SER A 80 24.44 13.55 3.52
C SER A 80 23.79 12.48 2.67
N LEU A 81 24.51 11.98 1.66
CA LEU A 81 24.03 10.93 0.77
C LEU A 81 24.62 9.58 1.15
N TYR A 82 23.77 8.61 1.44
CA TYR A 82 24.14 7.20 1.59
C TYR A 82 23.67 6.41 0.37
N GLU A 83 24.62 5.76 -0.32
CA GLU A 83 24.33 4.96 -1.51
C GLU A 83 24.51 3.47 -1.25
N TYR A 84 23.53 2.70 -1.72
CA TYR A 84 23.59 1.25 -1.75
C TYR A 84 23.32 0.77 -3.18
N ASN A 85 24.20 -0.09 -3.69
CA ASN A 85 24.04 -0.69 -5.01
C ASN A 85 23.89 -2.20 -4.86
N SER A 86 23.00 -2.78 -5.65
CA SER A 86 22.76 -4.22 -5.66
C SER A 86 22.33 -4.68 -7.04
N LYS A 87 22.63 -5.94 -7.36
CA LYS A 87 22.15 -6.60 -8.57
C LYS A 87 21.17 -7.70 -8.20
N ILE A 88 19.91 -7.56 -8.60
CA ILE A 88 18.81 -8.47 -8.24
C ILE A 88 18.24 -9.07 -9.53
N HIS A 89 18.38 -10.38 -9.72
CA HIS A 89 17.85 -11.09 -10.91
C HIS A 89 18.22 -10.44 -12.26
N GLY A 90 19.43 -9.86 -12.35
CA GLY A 90 19.91 -9.19 -13.55
C GLY A 90 19.60 -7.68 -13.62
N ARG A 91 18.82 -7.16 -12.67
CA ARG A 91 18.49 -5.73 -12.56
C ARG A 91 19.51 -5.00 -11.71
N GLU A 92 19.93 -3.81 -12.12
CA GLU A 92 20.77 -2.95 -11.29
C GLU A 92 19.88 -2.05 -10.42
N ILE A 93 20.09 -2.08 -9.11
CA ILE A 93 19.30 -1.31 -8.13
C ILE A 93 20.23 -0.34 -7.40
N LYS A 94 19.88 0.94 -7.42
CA LYS A 94 20.58 2.00 -6.71
C LYS A 94 19.64 2.70 -5.74
N LEU A 95 19.94 2.60 -4.44
CA LEU A 95 19.22 3.29 -3.38
C LEU A 95 20.05 4.51 -2.94
N LYS A 96 19.44 5.70 -2.98
CA LYS A 96 20.03 6.97 -2.55
C LYS A 96 19.24 7.53 -1.37
N PHE A 97 19.78 7.41 -0.16
CA PHE A 97 19.19 8.00 1.05
C PHE A 97 19.80 9.38 1.32
N TYR A 98 18.95 10.40 1.36
CA TYR A 98 19.34 11.77 1.68
C TYR A 98 19.00 12.06 3.14
N VAL A 99 20.03 12.33 3.94
CA VAL A 99 19.92 12.55 5.38
C VAL A 99 20.13 14.03 5.67
N PHE A 100 19.04 14.72 6.01
CA PHE A 100 19.06 16.14 6.33
C PHE A 100 19.59 16.40 7.76
N PRO A 101 20.18 17.58 8.01
CA PRO A 101 20.58 18.00 9.34
C PRO A 101 19.41 17.93 10.34
N GLY A 102 19.70 17.48 11.57
CA GLY A 102 18.69 17.35 12.63
C GLY A 102 17.87 16.06 12.60
N THR A 103 18.05 15.19 11.60
CA THR A 103 17.41 13.87 11.60
C THR A 103 18.10 12.91 12.58
N ILE A 104 17.34 11.99 13.19
CA ILE A 104 17.84 10.97 14.14
C ILE A 104 18.23 9.66 13.40
N LEU A 105 18.23 9.68 12.06
CA LEU A 105 18.51 8.52 11.22
C LEU A 105 20.00 8.15 11.28
N LYS A 106 20.31 7.15 12.11
CA LYS A 106 21.66 6.59 12.23
C LYS A 106 22.02 5.75 11.00
N PRO A 107 23.31 5.69 10.59
CA PRO A 107 23.75 4.86 9.47
C PRO A 107 23.32 3.38 9.57
N THR A 108 23.33 2.80 10.78
CA THR A 108 22.90 1.41 11.02
C THR A 108 21.41 1.19 10.75
N VAL A 109 20.58 2.22 10.98
CA VAL A 109 19.14 2.17 10.68
C VAL A 109 18.91 2.26 9.18
N ILE A 110 19.65 3.13 8.48
CA ILE A 110 19.60 3.25 7.02
C ILE A 110 20.02 1.93 6.36
N GLU A 111 21.06 1.28 6.86
CA GLU A 111 21.47 -0.05 6.38
C GLU A 111 20.37 -1.11 6.58
N LYS A 112 19.70 -1.12 7.74
CA LYS A 112 18.54 -1.98 7.99
C LYS A 112 17.45 -1.74 6.95
N TYR A 113 17.12 -0.47 6.66
CA TYR A 113 16.12 -0.12 5.64
C TYR A 113 16.53 -0.53 4.23
N ALA A 114 17.78 -0.28 3.83
CA ALA A 114 18.31 -0.75 2.57
C ALA A 114 18.18 -2.27 2.44
N LYS A 115 18.48 -3.03 3.50
CA LYS A 115 18.29 -4.49 3.52
C LYS A 115 16.85 -4.88 3.23
N MET A 116 15.91 -4.27 3.94
CA MET A 116 14.49 -4.57 3.85
C MET A 116 13.92 -4.25 2.48
N MET A 117 14.33 -3.10 1.90
CA MET A 117 13.98 -2.73 0.53
C MET A 117 14.50 -3.76 -0.46
N LEU A 118 15.78 -4.16 -0.38
CA LEU A 118 16.37 -5.15 -1.30
C LEU A 118 15.75 -6.55 -1.16
N ILE A 119 15.37 -6.96 0.05
CA ILE A 119 14.60 -8.20 0.28
C ILE A 119 13.28 -8.14 -0.48
N TRP A 120 12.52 -7.05 -0.34
CA TRP A 120 11.26 -6.89 -1.07
C TRP A 120 11.46 -6.82 -2.58
N LEU A 121 12.45 -6.07 -3.08
CA LEU A 121 12.72 -5.98 -4.52
C LEU A 121 13.16 -7.32 -5.12
N THR A 122 13.80 -8.20 -4.33
CA THR A 122 14.08 -9.59 -4.75
C THR A 122 12.78 -10.34 -5.05
N ILE A 123 11.75 -10.14 -4.23
CA ILE A 123 10.43 -10.73 -4.42
C ILE A 123 9.73 -10.11 -5.63
N CYS A 124 9.73 -8.77 -5.76
CA CYS A 124 9.17 -8.12 -6.95
C CYS A 124 9.81 -8.62 -8.24
N ALA A 125 11.14 -8.76 -8.26
CA ALA A 125 11.88 -9.22 -9.42
C ALA A 125 11.58 -10.67 -9.82
N LYS A 126 11.22 -11.52 -8.85
CA LYS A 126 10.78 -12.89 -9.09
C LYS A 126 9.46 -12.94 -9.86
N TYR A 127 8.56 -11.98 -9.63
CA TYR A 127 7.19 -11.99 -10.16
C TYR A 127 6.95 -11.01 -11.32
N SER A 128 7.88 -10.09 -11.57
CA SER A 128 7.73 -9.08 -12.62
C SER A 128 8.18 -9.56 -14.00
N HIS A 129 7.74 -8.82 -15.03
CA HIS A 129 8.31 -8.99 -16.35
C HIS A 129 9.73 -8.40 -16.40
N LYS A 130 10.69 -9.10 -17.01
CA LYS A 130 12.11 -8.70 -17.03
C LYS A 130 12.35 -7.26 -17.52
N LYS A 131 11.50 -6.77 -18.43
CA LYS A 131 11.57 -5.41 -19.01
C LYS A 131 11.18 -4.25 -18.07
N CYS A 132 10.45 -4.49 -16.98
CA CYS A 132 10.03 -3.42 -16.06
C CYS A 132 11.11 -3.18 -15.00
N GLY A 133 11.86 -2.08 -15.04
CA GLY A 133 12.86 -1.72 -14.01
C GLY A 133 14.18 -2.50 -14.14
N GLU A 134 14.74 -2.53 -15.35
CA GLU A 134 16.06 -3.14 -15.61
C GLU A 134 17.16 -2.41 -14.83
N ASP A 135 17.11 -1.07 -14.85
CA ASP A 135 17.89 -0.18 -14.00
C ASP A 135 16.94 0.62 -13.11
N MET A 136 17.05 0.50 -11.79
CA MET A 136 16.15 1.15 -10.84
C MET A 136 16.91 2.13 -9.95
N LEU A 137 16.58 3.41 -10.06
CA LEU A 137 17.05 4.46 -9.17
C LEU A 137 15.96 4.83 -8.16
N ILE A 138 16.30 4.78 -6.87
CA ILE A 138 15.35 5.06 -5.79
C ILE A 138 15.89 6.18 -4.92
N HIS A 139 15.22 7.34 -4.95
CA HIS A 139 15.53 8.49 -4.09
C HIS A 139 14.68 8.45 -2.82
N ILE A 140 15.33 8.51 -1.66
CA ILE A 140 14.69 8.45 -0.34
C ILE A 140 15.08 9.70 0.45
N TYR A 141 14.19 10.70 0.48
CA TYR A 141 14.44 11.98 1.16
C TYR A 141 13.93 12.02 2.61
N LEU A 142 12.83 11.32 2.91
CA LEU A 142 12.21 11.25 4.24
C LEU A 142 12.05 12.62 4.93
N THR A 143 11.52 13.61 4.22
CA THR A 143 11.29 14.93 4.81
C THR A 143 10.21 14.86 5.90
N PRO A 144 10.22 15.77 6.90
CA PRO A 144 9.33 15.69 8.06
C PRO A 144 7.89 16.15 7.78
N PHE A 145 7.56 16.54 6.54
CA PHE A 145 6.23 17.05 6.19
C PHE A 145 5.17 15.97 6.27
N LYS A 146 4.23 16.12 7.20
CA LYS A 146 3.09 15.21 7.37
C LYS A 146 1.98 15.49 6.36
N LYS A 147 1.14 14.48 6.16
CA LYS A 147 -0.08 14.61 5.36
C LYS A 147 -1.24 14.88 6.30
N ILE A 148 -1.91 16.00 6.10
CA ILE A 148 -3.02 16.45 6.95
C ILE A 148 -4.20 16.89 6.09
N LEU A 149 -5.41 16.76 6.65
CA LEU A 149 -6.60 17.38 6.11
C LEU A 149 -6.45 18.90 6.15
N PRO A 150 -6.94 19.61 5.12
CA PRO A 150 -7.02 21.06 5.14
C PRO A 150 -7.86 21.57 6.32
N ALA A 151 -7.56 22.78 6.79
CA ALA A 151 -8.41 23.45 7.78
C ALA A 151 -9.80 23.79 7.22
N ASN A 152 -9.87 24.15 5.94
CA ASN A 152 -11.12 24.45 5.25
C ASN A 152 -11.68 23.18 4.57
N LYS A 153 -12.88 22.76 4.97
CA LYS A 153 -13.59 21.59 4.42
C LYS A 153 -13.96 21.69 2.94
N THR A 154 -13.93 22.89 2.36
CA THR A 154 -14.17 23.08 0.92
C THR A 154 -12.93 22.88 0.06
N THR A 155 -11.75 22.75 0.67
CA THR A 155 -10.49 22.52 -0.05
C THR A 155 -10.49 21.12 -0.67
N VAL A 156 -10.19 21.04 -1.97
CA VAL A 156 -10.08 19.77 -2.69
C VAL A 156 -8.79 19.07 -2.29
N LEU A 157 -8.89 17.79 -1.89
CA LEU A 157 -7.73 16.99 -1.52
C LEU A 157 -6.85 16.72 -2.76
N GLY A 158 -5.54 16.81 -2.57
CA GLY A 158 -4.54 16.76 -3.65
C GLY A 158 -3.20 16.27 -3.14
N ALA A 159 -2.14 16.37 -3.95
CA ALA A 159 -0.83 15.80 -3.64
C ALA A 159 -0.23 16.25 -2.30
N GLU A 160 -0.46 17.51 -1.89
CA GLU A 160 0.00 18.00 -0.59
C GLU A 160 -0.66 17.28 0.59
N HIS A 161 -1.89 16.80 0.41
CA HIS A 161 -2.69 16.16 1.44
C HIS A 161 -2.59 14.63 1.41
N VAL A 162 -2.08 14.01 0.35
CA VAL A 162 -2.29 12.55 0.14
C VAL A 162 -1.03 11.81 -0.30
N ASN A 163 -0.22 12.36 -1.20
CA ASN A 163 0.88 11.62 -1.84
C ASN A 163 2.13 11.57 -0.95
N THR A 164 2.97 10.55 -1.06
CA THR A 164 4.27 10.50 -0.33
C THR A 164 5.43 10.21 -1.27
N ALA A 165 5.12 9.69 -2.45
CA ALA A 165 6.07 9.35 -3.49
C ALA A 165 5.42 9.48 -4.87
N PHE A 166 6.22 9.22 -5.90
CA PHE A 166 5.79 8.94 -7.26
C PHE A 166 6.83 8.02 -7.92
N THR A 167 6.45 7.39 -9.03
CA THR A 167 7.32 6.49 -9.79
C THR A 167 7.03 6.51 -11.29
N MET A 168 8.00 6.02 -12.08
CA MET A 168 7.80 5.67 -13.47
C MET A 168 7.30 4.21 -13.59
N SER A 169 6.07 4.03 -14.07
CA SER A 169 5.46 2.70 -14.17
C SER A 169 6.12 1.84 -15.25
N CYS A 170 6.67 0.68 -14.87
CA CYS A 170 7.31 -0.32 -15.76
C CYS A 170 8.29 0.27 -16.80
N ALA A 171 9.01 1.34 -16.46
CA ALA A 171 10.08 1.87 -17.31
C ALA A 171 11.34 0.97 -17.22
N PRO A 172 12.08 0.71 -18.33
CA PRO A 172 13.35 0.00 -18.27
C PRO A 172 14.37 0.71 -17.36
N GLU A 173 14.51 2.01 -17.53
CA GLU A 173 15.19 2.93 -16.60
C GLU A 173 14.12 3.52 -15.67
N GLY A 174 13.94 2.87 -14.52
CA GLY A 174 12.93 3.22 -13.55
C GLY A 174 13.43 4.19 -12.49
N GLU A 175 12.54 5.09 -12.07
CA GLU A 175 12.76 5.97 -10.94
C GLU A 175 11.62 5.82 -9.92
N ILE A 176 11.96 5.74 -8.64
CA ILE A 176 11.04 5.90 -7.51
C ILE A 176 11.56 7.04 -6.65
N THR A 177 10.73 8.05 -6.39
CA THR A 177 11.08 9.16 -5.50
C THR A 177 10.14 9.21 -4.31
N ILE A 178 10.67 8.98 -3.10
CA ILE A 178 9.95 9.01 -1.82
C ILE A 178 10.37 10.25 -1.05
N PHE A 179 9.42 11.14 -0.79
CA PHE A 179 9.73 12.46 -0.27
C PHE A 179 9.23 12.72 1.17
N ARG A 180 8.31 11.93 1.74
CA ARG A 180 7.91 12.06 3.17
C ARG A 180 8.40 10.88 4.00
N GLU A 181 8.70 11.14 5.26
CA GLU A 181 9.03 10.12 6.26
C GLU A 181 7.80 9.29 6.67
N GLU A 182 6.64 9.94 6.77
CA GLU A 182 5.38 9.30 7.15
C GLU A 182 5.04 8.12 6.22
N GLU A 183 4.85 6.93 6.79
CA GLU A 183 4.47 5.68 6.10
C GLU A 183 5.34 5.32 4.88
N TRP A 184 6.57 5.84 4.83
CA TRP A 184 7.43 5.81 3.66
C TRP A 184 7.67 4.40 3.12
N PHE A 185 7.80 3.40 4.00
CA PHE A 185 8.10 2.04 3.59
C PHE A 185 6.88 1.38 2.93
N LYS A 186 5.67 1.58 3.44
CA LYS A 186 4.45 1.12 2.76
C LYS A 186 4.32 1.77 1.39
N VAL A 187 4.60 3.07 1.31
CA VAL A 187 4.55 3.80 0.05
C VAL A 187 5.61 3.27 -0.92
N PHE A 188 6.82 2.95 -0.46
CA PHE A 188 7.81 2.25 -1.28
C PHE A 188 7.26 0.94 -1.86
N LEU A 189 6.53 0.14 -1.07
CA LEU A 189 5.89 -1.09 -1.57
C LEU A 189 4.89 -0.74 -2.69
N HIS A 190 4.02 0.26 -2.49
CA HIS A 190 3.08 0.74 -3.50
C HIS A 190 3.78 1.17 -4.80
N GLU A 191 4.76 2.05 -4.73
CA GLU A 191 5.51 2.51 -5.91
C GLU A 191 6.23 1.35 -6.61
N SER A 192 6.73 0.38 -5.85
CA SER A 192 7.39 -0.79 -6.43
C SER A 192 6.42 -1.68 -7.22
N PHE A 193 5.12 -1.73 -6.88
CA PHE A 193 4.12 -2.44 -7.68
C PHE A 193 4.01 -1.82 -9.08
N HIS A 194 3.92 -0.49 -9.15
CA HIS A 194 3.90 0.26 -10.40
C HIS A 194 5.21 0.10 -11.18
N ALA A 195 6.36 0.27 -10.51
CA ALA A 195 7.67 0.19 -11.14
C ALA A 195 7.96 -1.20 -11.73
N TYR A 196 7.47 -2.27 -11.09
CA TYR A 196 7.65 -3.64 -11.53
C TYR A 196 6.49 -4.15 -12.42
N GLY A 197 5.46 -3.34 -12.66
CA GLY A 197 4.30 -3.74 -13.47
C GLY A 197 3.55 -4.95 -12.89
N LEU A 198 3.40 -4.98 -11.57
CA LEU A 198 2.64 -6.01 -10.84
C LEU A 198 1.14 -5.71 -10.78
N ASP A 199 0.76 -4.48 -11.06
CA ASP A 199 -0.62 -4.04 -11.11
C ASP A 199 -1.17 -4.05 -12.55
N PHE A 200 -2.09 -3.15 -12.89
CA PHE A 200 -2.78 -3.13 -14.18
C PHE A 200 -1.85 -2.70 -15.32
N GLY A 201 -0.64 -2.22 -15.01
CA GLY A 201 0.33 -1.70 -15.95
C GLY A 201 -0.21 -0.48 -16.70
N MET A 202 0.16 -0.33 -17.97
CA MET A 202 -0.32 0.79 -18.80
C MET A 202 -1.70 0.57 -19.44
N ARG A 203 -2.41 -0.50 -19.08
CA ARG A 203 -3.70 -0.83 -19.72
C ARG A 203 -4.85 -0.13 -19.03
N LYS A 204 -5.59 0.71 -19.78
CA LYS A 204 -6.89 1.23 -19.33
C LYS A 204 -7.92 0.11 -19.41
N SER A 205 -8.74 -0.01 -18.36
CA SER A 205 -9.78 -1.03 -18.31
C SER A 205 -11.17 -0.45 -18.49
N THR A 206 -11.61 -0.35 -19.74
CA THR A 206 -13.00 0.04 -20.04
C THR A 206 -14.05 -0.86 -19.36
N PRO A 207 -13.88 -2.19 -19.24
CA PRO A 207 -14.84 -3.03 -18.51
C PRO A 207 -14.97 -2.67 -17.03
N LEU A 208 -13.86 -2.56 -16.30
CA LEU A 208 -13.86 -2.25 -14.87
C LEU A 208 -14.36 -0.82 -14.62
N HIS A 209 -13.89 0.14 -15.40
CA HIS A 209 -14.33 1.53 -15.32
C HIS A 209 -15.85 1.67 -15.45
N ARG A 210 -16.49 0.96 -16.39
CA ARG A 210 -17.96 0.98 -16.56
C ARG A 210 -18.69 0.45 -15.32
N VAL A 211 -18.16 -0.59 -14.69
CA VAL A 211 -18.75 -1.14 -13.47
C VAL A 211 -18.60 -0.14 -12.32
N LEU A 212 -17.40 0.44 -12.14
CA LEU A 212 -17.15 1.45 -11.12
C LEU A 212 -18.06 2.66 -11.24
N LEU A 213 -18.22 3.21 -12.46
CA LEU A 213 -19.11 4.35 -12.70
C LEU A 213 -20.57 4.04 -12.37
N LYS A 214 -21.01 2.80 -12.61
CA LYS A 214 -22.37 2.35 -12.28
C LYS A 214 -22.54 2.17 -10.77
N THR A 215 -21.55 1.59 -10.10
CA THR A 215 -21.59 1.31 -8.65
C THR A 215 -21.44 2.58 -7.83
N PHE A 216 -20.53 3.46 -8.22
CA PHE A 216 -20.24 4.73 -7.57
C PHE A 216 -20.38 5.85 -8.59
N PRO A 217 -21.58 6.44 -8.80
CA PRO A 217 -21.75 7.48 -9.81
C PRO A 217 -21.23 8.85 -9.33
N ILE A 218 -19.91 8.95 -9.10
CA ILE A 218 -19.17 10.18 -8.75
C ILE A 218 -18.33 10.68 -9.93
N LYS A 219 -18.08 12.00 -9.97
CA LYS A 219 -17.41 12.68 -11.09
C LYS A 219 -15.89 12.78 -10.87
N ILE A 220 -15.18 11.69 -11.14
CA ILE A 220 -13.73 11.59 -11.02
C ILE A 220 -13.11 10.87 -12.21
N ASP A 221 -11.78 10.96 -12.34
CA ASP A 221 -11.00 10.06 -13.18
C ASP A 221 -10.64 8.81 -12.34
N TYR A 222 -11.38 7.72 -12.56
CA TYR A 222 -11.15 6.49 -11.82
C TYR A 222 -9.77 5.93 -12.17
N ASN A 223 -8.93 5.81 -11.15
CA ASN A 223 -7.66 5.11 -11.23
C ASN A 223 -7.71 3.89 -10.31
N GLU A 224 -8.41 2.86 -10.75
CA GLU A 224 -8.51 1.56 -10.07
C GLU A 224 -7.14 0.87 -9.84
N ASN A 225 -6.12 1.24 -10.62
CA ASN A 225 -4.75 0.72 -10.47
C ASN A 225 -4.18 1.05 -9.08
N GLU A 226 -4.45 2.26 -8.60
CA GLU A 226 -4.01 2.76 -7.30
C GLU A 226 -4.59 1.94 -6.16
N ALA A 227 -5.85 1.53 -6.27
CA ALA A 227 -6.51 0.72 -5.25
C ALA A 227 -5.89 -0.68 -5.14
N TYR A 228 -5.56 -1.29 -6.29
CA TYR A 228 -4.92 -2.60 -6.32
C TYR A 228 -3.49 -2.54 -5.73
N ALA A 229 -2.69 -1.56 -6.17
CA ALA A 229 -1.34 -1.35 -5.67
C ALA A 229 -1.34 -0.99 -4.17
N GLU A 230 -2.22 -0.08 -3.72
CA GLU A 230 -2.33 0.32 -2.31
C GLU A 230 -2.79 -0.84 -1.41
N THR A 231 -3.74 -1.66 -1.87
CA THR A 231 -4.21 -2.82 -1.11
C THR A 231 -3.10 -3.83 -0.89
N TRP A 232 -2.38 -4.20 -1.96
CA TRP A 232 -1.24 -5.10 -1.82
C TRP A 232 -0.10 -4.47 -1.01
N ALA A 233 0.20 -3.19 -1.19
CA ALA A 233 1.22 -2.51 -0.41
C ALA A 233 0.95 -2.60 1.09
N ARG A 234 -0.31 -2.44 1.52
CA ARG A 234 -0.70 -2.57 2.93
C ARG A 234 -0.65 -4.02 3.43
N ILE A 235 -1.05 -4.98 2.60
CA ILE A 235 -0.93 -6.42 2.92
C ILE A 235 0.53 -6.80 3.11
N ILE A 236 1.40 -6.43 2.16
CA ILE A 236 2.83 -6.72 2.19
C ILE A 236 3.52 -5.96 3.32
N ASN A 237 3.08 -4.73 3.64
CA ASN A 237 3.59 -4.01 4.82
C ASN A 237 3.32 -4.80 6.10
N ALA A 238 2.10 -5.32 6.30
CA ALA A 238 1.76 -6.17 7.44
C ALA A 238 2.58 -7.46 7.49
N VAL A 239 2.80 -8.11 6.33
CA VAL A 239 3.63 -9.31 6.18
C VAL A 239 5.10 -9.04 6.54
N LEU A 240 5.71 -8.00 5.96
CA LEU A 240 7.09 -7.62 6.23
C LEU A 240 7.27 -7.21 7.69
N TYR A 241 6.34 -6.41 8.21
CA TYR A 241 6.33 -5.99 9.60
C TYR A 241 6.33 -7.18 10.57
N SER A 242 5.50 -8.17 10.28
CA SER A 242 5.41 -9.41 11.05
C SER A 242 6.70 -10.24 10.95
N PHE A 243 7.22 -10.42 9.73
CA PHE A 243 8.48 -11.15 9.50
C PHE A 243 9.66 -10.50 10.22
N PHE A 244 9.83 -9.18 10.11
CA PHE A 244 10.94 -8.49 10.75
C PHE A 244 10.80 -8.42 12.28
N SER A 245 9.58 -8.51 12.80
CA SER A 245 9.29 -8.59 14.25
C SER A 245 9.60 -9.96 14.88
N LEU A 246 9.84 -11.01 14.09
CA LEU A 246 10.20 -12.33 14.61
C LEU A 246 11.59 -12.33 15.28
N LYS A 247 11.66 -12.92 16.48
CA LYS A 247 12.92 -13.26 17.15
C LYS A 247 13.66 -14.40 16.44
N ASN A 248 12.92 -15.43 16.04
CA ASN A 248 13.42 -16.55 15.24
C ASN A 248 12.75 -16.52 13.86
N LYS A 249 13.52 -16.26 12.80
CA LYS A 249 12.97 -16.20 11.43
C LYS A 249 12.37 -17.52 10.95
N LYS A 250 12.61 -18.65 11.62
CA LYS A 250 12.02 -19.97 11.33
C LYS A 250 10.66 -20.22 12.01
N ASP A 251 10.19 -19.30 12.85
CA ASP A 251 8.93 -19.43 13.58
C ASP A 251 7.74 -18.99 12.73
N LYS A 252 7.23 -19.93 11.93
CA LYS A 252 6.11 -19.71 11.00
C LYS A 252 4.77 -19.45 11.71
N ASP A 253 4.56 -20.04 12.88
CA ASP A 253 3.26 -19.96 13.57
C ASP A 253 3.11 -18.55 14.19
N THR A 254 4.18 -18.06 14.83
CA THR A 254 4.23 -16.66 15.29
C THR A 254 4.14 -15.68 14.12
N PHE A 255 4.74 -15.99 12.97
CA PHE A 255 4.61 -15.16 11.77
C PHE A 255 3.16 -15.02 11.31
N LEU A 256 2.43 -16.13 11.22
CA LEU A 256 1.02 -16.13 10.80
C LEU A 256 0.15 -15.36 11.79
N LEU A 257 0.36 -15.58 13.09
CA LEU A 257 -0.34 -14.86 14.15
C LEU A 257 -0.10 -13.35 14.06
N TYR A 258 1.16 -12.92 13.86
CA TYR A 258 1.51 -11.51 13.75
C TYR A 258 0.89 -10.88 12.50
N THR A 259 0.95 -11.59 11.37
CA THR A 259 0.43 -11.11 10.09
C THR A 259 -1.08 -10.91 10.14
N ASP A 260 -1.82 -11.88 10.67
CA ASP A 260 -3.27 -11.77 10.81
C ASP A 260 -3.66 -10.60 11.71
N PHE A 261 -2.99 -10.47 12.87
CA PHE A 261 -3.22 -9.35 13.77
C PHE A 261 -2.96 -7.99 13.11
N CYS A 262 -1.84 -7.87 12.39
CA CYS A 262 -1.47 -6.66 11.66
C CYS A 262 -2.48 -6.30 10.56
N LEU A 263 -2.99 -7.29 9.82
CA LEU A 263 -3.99 -7.06 8.78
C LEU A 263 -5.35 -6.64 9.34
N GLN A 264 -5.75 -7.18 10.48
CA GLN A 264 -6.97 -6.74 11.16
C GLN A 264 -6.85 -5.28 11.64
N LEU A 265 -5.68 -4.86 12.12
CA LEU A 265 -5.42 -3.44 12.43
C LEU A 265 -5.51 -2.56 11.18
N GLU A 266 -4.86 -2.97 10.07
CA GLU A 266 -4.91 -2.24 8.81
C GLU A 266 -6.35 -2.14 8.26
N ARG A 267 -7.15 -3.21 8.35
CA ARG A 267 -8.57 -3.20 7.99
C ARG A 267 -9.35 -2.12 8.74
N LEU A 268 -9.27 -2.10 10.07
CA LEU A 268 -9.99 -1.11 10.87
C LEU A 268 -9.51 0.31 10.56
N PHE A 269 -8.20 0.48 10.37
CA PHE A 269 -7.62 1.75 10.01
C PHE A 269 -8.06 2.24 8.63
N ALA A 270 -8.16 1.35 7.64
CA ALA A 270 -8.62 1.68 6.29
C ALA A 270 -10.03 2.28 6.33
N ILE A 271 -10.94 1.60 7.04
CA ILE A 271 -12.34 2.02 7.20
C ILE A 271 -12.44 3.31 8.01
N PHE A 272 -11.56 3.48 9.01
CA PHE A 272 -11.46 4.73 9.75
C PHE A 272 -11.07 5.91 8.84
N GLN A 273 -10.00 5.75 8.05
CA GLN A 273 -9.51 6.76 7.12
C GLN A 273 -10.55 7.09 6.04
N MET A 274 -11.21 6.07 5.49
CA MET A 274 -12.32 6.23 4.54
C MET A 274 -13.43 7.11 5.13
N ASN A 275 -13.95 6.76 6.31
CA ASN A 275 -15.00 7.54 6.96
C ASN A 275 -14.54 8.97 7.26
N LYS A 276 -13.28 9.16 7.65
CA LYS A 276 -12.72 10.47 7.98
C LYS A 276 -12.62 11.37 6.75
N VAL A 277 -12.09 10.85 5.64
CA VAL A 277 -11.97 11.59 4.38
C VAL A 277 -13.35 11.95 3.83
N LEU A 278 -14.32 11.03 3.87
CA LEU A 278 -15.69 11.32 3.45
C LEU A 278 -16.36 12.36 4.35
N ASN A 279 -16.20 12.23 5.67
CA ASN A 279 -16.75 13.20 6.63
C ASN A 279 -16.12 14.60 6.48
N PHE A 280 -14.85 14.69 6.10
CA PHE A 280 -14.22 15.95 5.73
C PHE A 280 -14.95 16.62 4.55
N MET A 281 -15.33 15.83 3.53
CA MET A 281 -16.13 16.29 2.39
C MET A 281 -17.62 16.49 2.73
N GLY A 282 -18.07 16.18 3.95
CA GLY A 282 -19.48 16.25 4.34
C GLY A 282 -20.32 15.08 3.80
N LEU A 283 -19.68 13.95 3.48
CA LEU A 283 -20.29 12.74 2.94
C LEU A 283 -20.18 11.56 3.90
N LYS A 284 -21.12 10.64 3.76
CA LYS A 284 -21.07 9.28 4.28
C LYS A 284 -20.76 8.31 3.14
N TYR A 285 -20.36 7.09 3.50
CA TYR A 285 -20.03 6.05 2.53
C TYR A 285 -21.21 5.72 1.60
N GLU A 286 -22.40 5.66 2.18
CA GLU A 286 -23.65 5.34 1.50
C GLU A 286 -24.02 6.41 0.45
N ASP A 287 -23.63 7.67 0.66
CA ASP A 287 -23.90 8.76 -0.27
C ASP A 287 -23.21 8.56 -1.64
N LEU A 288 -22.14 7.75 -1.69
CA LEU A 288 -21.37 7.50 -2.90
C LEU A 288 -22.08 6.58 -3.91
N TYR A 289 -22.98 5.71 -3.44
CA TYR A 289 -23.62 4.68 -4.26
C TYR A 289 -25.15 4.66 -4.19
N ASP A 290 -25.75 5.32 -3.19
CA ASP A 290 -27.20 5.38 -3.08
C ASP A 290 -27.82 6.20 -4.22
N LEU A 291 -28.71 5.60 -4.99
CA LEU A 291 -29.25 6.19 -6.21
C LEU A 291 -30.40 7.19 -5.98
N ARG A 292 -30.83 7.42 -4.74
CA ARG A 292 -31.84 8.44 -4.42
C ARG A 292 -31.36 9.84 -4.84
N GLU A 293 -32.28 10.66 -5.34
CA GLU A 293 -31.97 11.98 -5.93
C GLU A 293 -31.22 12.91 -4.96
N ASN A 294 -31.61 12.92 -3.68
CA ASN A 294 -30.94 13.73 -2.66
C ASN A 294 -29.48 13.30 -2.45
N MET A 295 -29.20 11.99 -2.50
CA MET A 295 -27.83 11.47 -2.40
C MET A 295 -27.04 11.76 -3.67
N ALA A 296 -27.69 11.72 -4.84
CA ALA A 296 -27.09 12.11 -6.11
C ALA A 296 -26.61 13.56 -6.10
N TYR A 297 -27.46 14.45 -5.60
CA TYR A 297 -27.10 15.85 -5.41
C TYR A 297 -25.89 15.99 -4.48
N LEU A 298 -25.90 15.35 -3.30
CA LEU A 298 -24.79 15.44 -2.34
C LEU A 298 -23.46 14.99 -2.94
N ARG A 299 -23.38 13.78 -3.51
CA ARG A 299 -22.11 13.26 -4.04
C ARG A 299 -21.58 14.09 -5.22
N HIS A 300 -22.43 14.62 -6.08
CA HIS A 300 -22.00 15.43 -7.23
C HIS A 300 -21.51 16.83 -6.84
N GLN A 301 -22.00 17.38 -5.72
CA GLN A 301 -21.58 18.69 -5.23
C GLN A 301 -20.37 18.62 -4.31
N LEU A 302 -20.29 17.57 -3.48
CA LEU A 302 -19.36 17.50 -2.35
C LEU A 302 -18.14 16.62 -2.62
N TYR A 303 -18.27 15.53 -3.38
CA TYR A 303 -17.13 14.66 -3.64
C TYR A 303 -16.19 15.32 -4.66
N LYS A 304 -14.97 15.64 -4.22
CA LYS A 304 -13.95 16.26 -5.07
C LYS A 304 -12.56 15.74 -4.71
N GLU A 305 -11.77 15.42 -5.73
CA GLU A 305 -10.37 15.03 -5.58
C GLU A 305 -9.53 15.57 -6.75
N ASN A 306 -8.28 15.94 -6.45
CA ASN A 306 -7.23 16.33 -7.41
C ASN A 306 -6.04 15.34 -7.37
N THR A 307 -6.26 14.17 -6.77
CA THR A 307 -5.36 13.01 -6.68
C THR A 307 -6.25 11.79 -6.37
N HIS A 308 -5.70 10.58 -6.36
CA HIS A 308 -6.46 9.32 -6.37
C HIS A 308 -7.11 8.92 -5.04
N VAL A 309 -7.81 9.85 -4.38
CA VAL A 309 -8.46 9.66 -3.07
C VAL A 309 -9.44 8.48 -3.10
N PHE A 310 -10.22 8.34 -4.17
CA PHE A 310 -11.14 7.21 -4.32
C PHE A 310 -10.43 5.85 -4.27
N GLY A 311 -9.33 5.71 -5.00
CA GLY A 311 -8.54 4.49 -5.01
C GLY A 311 -7.91 4.19 -3.64
N TYR A 312 -7.22 5.18 -3.08
CA TYR A 312 -6.47 5.03 -1.83
C TYR A 312 -7.33 4.79 -0.59
N TYR A 313 -8.46 5.49 -0.46
CA TYR A 313 -9.24 5.46 0.78
C TYR A 313 -10.54 4.67 0.65
N ILE A 314 -11.22 4.70 -0.50
CA ILE A 314 -12.54 4.09 -0.64
C ILE A 314 -12.40 2.65 -1.15
N LEU A 315 -11.87 2.44 -2.36
CA LEU A 315 -11.73 1.09 -2.92
C LEU A 315 -10.81 0.21 -2.08
N THR A 316 -9.68 0.73 -1.62
CA THR A 316 -8.76 -0.01 -0.75
C THR A 316 -9.44 -0.42 0.57
N ALA A 317 -10.32 0.41 1.16
CA ALA A 317 -11.05 0.03 2.36
C ALA A 317 -12.07 -1.10 2.10
N ILE A 318 -12.70 -1.13 0.92
CA ILE A 318 -13.56 -2.24 0.49
C ILE A 318 -12.74 -3.54 0.37
N PHE A 319 -11.58 -3.47 -0.28
CA PHE A 319 -10.71 -4.64 -0.48
C PHE A 319 -10.12 -5.16 0.84
N LEU A 320 -9.65 -4.28 1.72
CA LEU A 320 -9.07 -4.68 3.01
C LEU A 320 -10.12 -5.11 4.04
N ASN A 321 -11.38 -4.67 3.92
CA ASN A 321 -12.43 -5.13 4.81
C ASN A 321 -12.58 -6.66 4.78
N ASP A 322 -12.35 -7.25 3.61
CA ASP A 322 -12.19 -8.69 3.45
C ASP A 322 -10.93 -9.01 2.65
N TYR A 323 -9.78 -8.74 3.27
CA TYR A 323 -8.48 -9.05 2.66
C TYR A 323 -8.34 -10.54 2.30
N LYS A 324 -9.04 -11.45 3.00
CA LYS A 324 -9.02 -12.89 2.72
C LYS A 324 -9.69 -13.17 1.37
N GLN A 325 -10.91 -12.67 1.16
CA GLN A 325 -11.59 -12.77 -0.13
C GLN A 325 -10.83 -12.05 -1.26
N PHE A 326 -10.23 -10.89 -0.98
CA PHE A 326 -9.40 -10.20 -1.98
C PHE A 326 -8.21 -11.05 -2.45
N ILE A 327 -7.46 -11.65 -1.51
CA ILE A 327 -6.33 -12.52 -1.83
C ILE A 327 -6.80 -13.80 -2.56
N GLY A 328 -7.90 -14.39 -2.12
CA GLY A 328 -8.51 -15.55 -2.79
C GLY A 328 -8.98 -15.23 -4.21
N TRP A 329 -9.59 -14.06 -4.43
CA TRP A 329 -9.95 -13.57 -5.75
C TRP A 329 -8.72 -13.42 -6.65
N CYS A 330 -7.66 -12.79 -6.13
CA CYS A 330 -6.41 -12.60 -6.87
C CYS A 330 -5.81 -13.95 -7.29
N GLN A 331 -5.79 -14.93 -6.39
CA GLN A 331 -5.32 -16.27 -6.72
C GLN A 331 -6.12 -16.91 -7.86
N GLY A 332 -7.46 -16.87 -7.78
CA GLY A 332 -8.32 -17.51 -8.79
C GLY A 332 -8.25 -16.86 -10.17
N ASN A 333 -7.99 -15.55 -10.25
CA ASN A 333 -8.15 -14.76 -11.48
C ASN A 333 -6.84 -14.29 -12.11
N ASN A 334 -5.75 -14.22 -11.35
CA ASN A 334 -4.46 -13.79 -11.87
C ASN A 334 -3.63 -14.93 -12.50
N LEU A 335 -3.98 -16.19 -12.24
CA LEU A 335 -3.39 -17.36 -12.92
C LEU A 335 -3.77 -17.32 -14.41
N SER A 336 -2.83 -16.97 -15.29
CA SER A 336 -3.07 -16.94 -16.73
C SER A 336 -2.73 -18.28 -17.40
N ASN A 337 -3.79 -18.96 -17.87
CA ASN A 337 -3.86 -20.12 -18.80
C ASN A 337 -4.05 -21.53 -18.18
N GLY A 338 -5.27 -22.08 -18.33
CA GLY A 338 -5.41 -23.43 -18.90
C GLY A 338 -5.71 -24.63 -17.99
N VAL A 339 -5.81 -24.48 -16.66
CA VAL A 339 -6.42 -25.55 -15.84
C VAL A 339 -7.81 -25.09 -15.49
N GLY A 340 -8.79 -25.58 -16.26
CA GLY A 340 -10.20 -25.36 -15.96
C GLY A 340 -10.51 -25.69 -14.50
N ALA A 341 -11.54 -25.06 -13.98
CA ALA A 341 -12.07 -25.26 -12.62
C ALA A 341 -12.50 -26.71 -12.27
N ASN A 342 -12.17 -27.69 -13.11
CA ASN A 342 -12.39 -29.13 -12.91
C ASN A 342 -11.12 -29.92 -12.55
N GLY A 343 -9.99 -29.24 -12.26
CA GLY A 343 -8.71 -29.92 -11.94
C GLY A 343 -8.18 -29.73 -10.51
N VAL A 344 -8.77 -28.84 -9.71
CA VAL A 344 -8.28 -28.62 -8.32
C VAL A 344 -8.98 -29.60 -7.39
N GLY A 345 -8.59 -30.87 -7.50
CA GLY A 345 -8.84 -31.83 -6.43
C GLY A 345 -8.14 -31.38 -5.15
N ALA A 346 -8.77 -31.63 -4.01
CA ALA A 346 -8.38 -31.19 -2.66
C ALA A 346 -6.97 -31.62 -2.18
N ASN A 347 -6.11 -32.18 -3.04
CA ASN A 347 -4.76 -32.66 -2.71
C ASN A 347 -3.68 -32.31 -3.77
N GLY A 348 -3.89 -31.33 -4.65
CA GLY A 348 -2.93 -30.96 -5.71
C GLY A 348 -1.89 -29.91 -5.29
N VAL A 349 -0.95 -30.24 -4.40
CA VAL A 349 0.18 -29.36 -4.03
C VAL A 349 1.34 -29.57 -5.01
N GLY A 350 1.47 -28.71 -6.02
CA GLY A 350 2.71 -28.53 -6.74
C GLY A 350 3.66 -27.65 -5.94
N ALA A 351 4.76 -28.21 -5.44
CA ALA A 351 5.67 -27.59 -4.48
C ALA A 351 6.38 -26.29 -4.93
N ASN A 352 6.19 -25.82 -6.17
CA ASN A 352 6.89 -24.64 -6.71
C ASN A 352 6.02 -23.67 -7.55
N GLY A 353 4.69 -23.83 -7.63
CA GLY A 353 3.87 -23.14 -8.65
C GLY A 353 2.77 -22.18 -8.16
N VAL A 354 2.60 -21.98 -6.86
CA VAL A 354 1.36 -21.36 -6.33
C VAL A 354 1.36 -19.82 -6.32
N ILE A 355 2.51 -19.14 -6.38
CA ILE A 355 2.56 -17.67 -6.13
C ILE A 355 3.16 -16.81 -7.22
N GLU A 356 3.61 -17.38 -8.34
CA GLU A 356 4.06 -16.57 -9.48
C GLU A 356 3.03 -15.54 -9.97
N HIS A 357 1.76 -15.73 -9.63
CA HIS A 357 0.67 -14.93 -10.16
C HIS A 357 -0.27 -14.32 -9.12
N ILE A 358 -0.16 -14.53 -7.80
CA ILE A 358 -1.19 -13.97 -6.89
C ILE A 358 -1.15 -12.42 -6.87
N MET A 359 0.04 -11.83 -6.82
CA MET A 359 0.18 -10.37 -6.74
C MET A 359 0.07 -9.72 -8.11
N LYS A 360 0.60 -10.36 -9.16
CA LYS A 360 0.65 -9.80 -10.51
C LYS A 360 -0.74 -9.86 -11.15
N PHE A 361 -1.35 -8.71 -11.41
CA PHE A 361 -2.66 -8.67 -12.05
C PHE A 361 -2.63 -9.27 -13.46
N ASN A 362 -3.64 -10.07 -13.80
CA ASN A 362 -3.83 -10.57 -15.15
C ASN A 362 -4.59 -9.53 -16.00
N CYS A 363 -3.87 -8.73 -16.79
CA CYS A 363 -4.47 -7.61 -17.55
C CYS A 363 -5.27 -8.03 -18.80
N LYS A 364 -6.02 -9.14 -18.77
CA LYS A 364 -7.00 -9.55 -19.78
C LYS A 364 -8.36 -8.90 -19.48
N ASP A 365 -9.14 -8.58 -20.52
CA ASP A 365 -10.45 -7.93 -20.37
C ASP A 365 -11.41 -8.69 -19.44
N ASN A 366 -11.41 -10.02 -19.51
CA ASN A 366 -12.21 -10.87 -18.63
C ASN A 366 -11.84 -10.70 -17.14
N SER A 367 -10.54 -10.61 -16.83
CA SER A 367 -10.08 -10.41 -15.45
C SER A 367 -10.48 -9.05 -14.90
N PHE A 368 -10.48 -8.02 -15.74
CA PHE A 368 -11.02 -6.72 -15.37
C PHE A 368 -12.52 -6.73 -15.14
N GLN A 369 -13.29 -7.43 -15.98
CA GLN A 369 -14.72 -7.62 -15.76
C GLN A 369 -14.98 -8.35 -14.43
N GLN A 370 -14.27 -9.45 -14.17
CA GLN A 370 -14.37 -10.22 -12.93
C GLN A 370 -14.02 -9.39 -11.69
N MET A 371 -13.06 -8.47 -11.79
CA MET A 371 -12.74 -7.53 -10.70
C MET A 371 -13.92 -6.57 -10.46
N GLY A 372 -14.55 -6.08 -11.53
CA GLY A 372 -15.75 -5.26 -11.43
C GLY A 372 -16.92 -5.99 -10.76
N GLU A 373 -17.14 -7.25 -11.14
CA GLU A 373 -18.15 -8.12 -10.52
C GLU A 373 -17.86 -8.33 -9.02
N TYR A 374 -16.61 -8.60 -8.66
CA TYR A 374 -16.17 -8.67 -7.26
C TYR A 374 -16.43 -7.37 -6.48
N ILE A 375 -16.11 -6.21 -7.05
CA ILE A 375 -16.42 -4.92 -6.40
C ILE A 375 -17.92 -4.75 -6.20
N SER A 376 -18.72 -5.16 -7.19
CA SER A 376 -20.18 -5.05 -7.15
C SER A 376 -20.82 -5.97 -6.08
N THR A 377 -20.14 -7.04 -5.66
CA THR A 377 -20.61 -7.86 -4.53
C THR A 377 -20.15 -7.33 -3.18
N MET A 378 -19.02 -6.61 -3.12
CA MET A 378 -18.39 -6.21 -1.86
C MET A 378 -18.81 -4.82 -1.38
N TYR A 379 -19.11 -3.88 -2.28
CA TYR A 379 -19.27 -2.46 -1.93
C TYR A 379 -20.39 -2.16 -0.92
N ASN A 380 -21.45 -2.96 -0.89
CA ASN A 380 -22.56 -2.77 0.05
C ASN A 380 -22.81 -4.00 0.92
N ASN A 381 -21.79 -4.86 1.07
CA ASN A 381 -21.95 -6.08 1.84
C ASN A 381 -22.16 -5.77 3.33
N ILE A 382 -22.88 -6.67 4.00
CA ILE A 382 -23.32 -6.47 5.39
C ILE A 382 -22.12 -6.28 6.34
N ASP A 383 -21.01 -6.99 6.11
CA ASP A 383 -19.86 -6.97 7.01
C ASP A 383 -19.04 -5.67 6.91
N LEU A 384 -18.92 -5.09 5.71
CA LEU A 384 -18.36 -3.76 5.51
C LEU A 384 -19.21 -2.72 6.24
N LEU A 385 -20.53 -2.74 6.03
CA LEU A 385 -21.45 -1.78 6.66
C LEU A 385 -21.46 -1.90 8.19
N LYS A 386 -21.40 -3.12 8.73
CA LYS A 386 -21.22 -3.36 10.18
C LYS A 386 -19.91 -2.76 10.68
N THR A 387 -18.80 -3.01 9.98
CA THR A 387 -17.48 -2.51 10.39
C THR A 387 -17.42 -0.98 10.33
N ILE A 388 -17.99 -0.37 9.30
CA ILE A 388 -18.18 1.09 9.20
C ILE A 388 -18.95 1.62 10.41
N SER A 389 -20.07 0.99 10.76
CA SER A 389 -20.89 1.39 11.91
C SER A 389 -20.14 1.30 13.25
N VAL A 390 -19.32 0.25 13.44
CA VAL A 390 -18.46 0.08 14.62
C VAL A 390 -17.41 1.18 14.69
N VAL A 391 -16.66 1.39 13.60
CA VAL A 391 -15.56 2.37 13.56
C VAL A 391 -16.07 3.80 13.73
N ARG A 392 -17.26 4.14 13.20
CA ARG A 392 -17.88 5.47 13.40
C ARG A 392 -18.16 5.81 14.85
N LYS A 393 -18.30 4.80 15.73
CA LYS A 393 -18.55 5.01 17.18
C LYS A 393 -17.28 5.26 17.98
N LEU A 394 -16.09 5.17 17.36
CA LEU A 394 -14.83 5.47 18.02
C LEU A 394 -14.77 6.94 18.44
N LYS A 395 -14.72 7.17 19.75
CA LYS A 395 -14.38 8.49 20.32
C LYS A 395 -12.87 8.60 20.43
N ILE A 396 -12.25 9.40 19.57
CA ILE A 396 -10.82 9.69 19.64
C ILE A 396 -10.60 10.93 20.52
N THR A 397 -9.86 10.76 21.62
CA THR A 397 -9.60 11.83 22.60
C THR A 397 -8.57 12.85 22.08
N GLN A 398 -8.60 14.07 22.62
CA GLN A 398 -7.69 15.17 22.21
C GLN A 398 -6.19 14.85 22.35
N LYS A 399 -5.78 13.96 23.28
CA LYS A 399 -4.38 13.56 23.46
C LYS A 399 -3.78 12.80 22.26
N ILE A 400 -4.62 12.31 21.34
CA ILE A 400 -4.22 11.56 20.13
C ILE A 400 -4.65 12.35 18.86
N GLY A 401 -4.76 13.68 18.98
CA GLY A 401 -5.29 14.57 17.95
C GLY A 401 -4.62 14.48 16.57
N GLU A 402 -3.39 13.94 16.50
CA GLU A 402 -2.71 13.66 15.22
C GLU A 402 -3.54 12.75 14.31
N LEU A 403 -4.28 11.78 14.86
CA LEU A 403 -5.06 10.83 14.08
C LEU A 403 -6.31 11.48 13.42
N HIS A 404 -6.83 12.55 14.00
CA HIS A 404 -7.99 13.29 13.48
C HIS A 404 -7.66 14.10 12.24
N ASN A 405 -6.41 14.58 12.15
CA ASN A 405 -6.02 15.47 11.07
C ASN A 405 -5.15 14.75 10.03
N THR A 406 -4.38 13.72 10.40
CA THR A 406 -3.54 13.01 9.45
C THR A 406 -4.35 12.37 8.33
N THR A 407 -3.78 12.25 7.14
CA THR A 407 -4.35 11.51 6.00
C THR A 407 -3.48 10.32 5.63
N ARG A 408 -2.59 9.85 6.53
CA ARG A 408 -1.82 8.62 6.33
C ARG A 408 -2.73 7.42 6.01
N MET A 409 -2.28 6.52 5.16
CA MET A 409 -3.11 5.41 4.66
C MET A 409 -2.84 4.09 5.38
N ALA A 410 -1.63 3.88 5.90
CA ALA A 410 -1.26 2.71 6.70
C ALA A 410 -1.05 3.07 8.18
N VAL A 411 -1.46 2.17 9.08
CA VAL A 411 -1.27 2.35 10.54
C VAL A 411 0.05 1.78 11.01
N LEU A 412 0.51 0.71 10.37
CA LEU A 412 1.78 0.06 10.69
C LEU A 412 2.92 0.86 10.05
N ASP A 413 3.90 1.22 10.88
CA ASP A 413 5.10 1.90 10.42
C ASP A 413 6.35 1.07 10.74
N ILE A 414 7.29 1.05 9.81
CA ILE A 414 8.52 0.29 9.98
C ILE A 414 9.41 0.84 11.09
N PHE A 415 9.23 2.11 11.46
CA PHE A 415 9.86 2.72 12.63
C PHE A 415 9.47 2.03 13.94
N ASP A 416 8.31 1.35 14.00
CA ASP A 416 7.86 0.65 15.21
C ASP A 416 8.62 -0.68 15.44
N ILE A 417 9.40 -1.15 14.45
CA ILE A 417 10.20 -2.38 14.55
C ILE A 417 11.52 -2.09 15.24
N LYS A 418 11.60 -2.47 16.52
CA LYS A 418 12.83 -2.40 17.33
C LYS A 418 13.98 -3.22 16.75
#